data_AF-A0A934YR66-F1
#
_entry.id   AF-A0A934YR66-F1
#
_cell.length_a   1.000
_cell.length_b   1.000
_cell.length_c   1.000
_cell.angle_alpha   90.00
_cell.angle_beta   90.00
_cell.angle_gamma   90.00
#
_symmetry.space_group_name_H-M   'P 1'
#
loop_
_entity.id
_entity.type
_entity.pdbx_description
1 polymer ?
#
loop_
_entity_poly.entity_id
_entity_poly.type
_entity_poly.pdbx_seq_one_letter_code
_entity_poly.pdbx_strand_id
1 'polypeptide(L)'
;MKTKLGLGFGVLGLLAVVVGAAGGCATATVVEDEDAGTATTVVDSSVPDTNKPTVDSSTTPDTAPPAKDSAPPDTAPPDTAPPVDAAPDTATLAPRPGETVDPLAPKPGDPCPAGVNLNDIIDRRCGKCGNQKALCIAGAGGTKVVDAYGACTGEKTAADACLPRERVLADCGVCGKQTRDCDLSCAYVEGACTGQVPGGCTANEETFIEGVCPNPGDVRRQVCSPMCVKGTPEACAPRPAPAPDHTVTVGAMGVGVTQAITFDAAKTLTQPELPFCGDDPAPCPLALSSTARPYRYVRVENPGAAARTVTIETTGSTDTMMAYYLGAAPAPTPAARIACTGQFSDDVTGTNPSLTGVSIPAAGAITVYVGKYDSGAGTTTFRVTASN
;
A
#
# COMPACT_ATOMS: atom_id res chain seq x y z
N MET A 1 65.98 50.00 0.96
CA MET A 1 66.05 50.73 2.24
C MET A 1 65.05 50.13 3.22
N LYS A 2 65.49 49.87 4.46
CA LYS A 2 64.74 49.71 5.72
C LYS A 2 63.82 48.49 5.93
N THR A 3 64.43 47.44 6.49
CA THR A 3 64.14 46.71 7.75
C THR A 3 62.72 46.61 8.37
N LYS A 4 62.42 45.35 8.77
CA LYS A 4 61.74 44.85 10.00
C LYS A 4 60.22 45.14 10.11
N LEU A 5 59.36 44.27 10.62
CA LEU A 5 59.43 43.52 11.89
C LEU A 5 58.38 42.40 11.87
N GLY A 6 58.71 41.21 12.37
CA GLY A 6 57.75 40.13 12.62
C GLY A 6 57.07 40.27 13.99
N LEU A 7 55.89 39.68 14.12
CA LEU A 7 55.32 39.29 15.41
C LEU A 7 54.58 37.96 15.22
N GLY A 8 55.12 36.91 15.83
CA GLY A 8 54.44 35.64 16.01
C GLY A 8 53.60 35.68 17.28
N PHE A 9 52.41 35.09 17.21
CA PHE A 9 51.65 34.67 18.38
C PHE A 9 51.40 33.17 18.23
N GLY A 10 52.16 32.38 19.00
CA GLY A 10 51.85 30.98 19.24
C GLY A 10 50.72 30.91 20.25
N VAL A 11 49.61 30.26 19.88
CA VAL A 11 48.58 29.84 20.83
C VAL A 11 48.77 28.35 21.05
N LEU A 12 49.35 28.03 22.20
CA LEU A 12 49.41 26.70 22.78
C LEU A 12 48.01 26.40 23.35
N GLY A 13 47.21 25.63 22.63
CA GLY A 13 45.86 25.21 23.03
C GLY A 13 45.88 23.77 23.52
N LEU A 14 45.66 23.61 24.82
CA LEU A 14 45.64 22.40 25.64
C LEU A 14 44.83 21.25 25.01
N LEU A 15 45.48 20.10 24.77
CA LEU A 15 44.83 18.83 24.45
C LEU A 15 44.38 18.17 25.77
N ALA A 16 43.09 18.20 26.09
CA ALA A 16 42.51 17.43 27.18
C ALA A 16 42.03 16.08 26.64
N VAL A 17 42.84 15.05 26.79
CA VAL A 17 42.42 13.65 26.57
C VAL A 17 41.69 13.19 27.83
N VAL A 18 40.36 13.13 27.76
CA VAL A 18 39.56 12.44 28.78
C VAL A 18 39.57 10.95 28.44
N VAL A 19 40.42 10.19 29.13
CA VAL A 19 40.32 8.74 29.20
C VAL A 19 39.25 8.42 30.24
N GLY A 20 38.00 8.25 29.78
CA GLY A 20 36.93 7.68 30.59
C GLY A 20 37.12 6.18 30.68
N ALA A 21 37.30 5.68 31.90
CA ALA A 21 37.40 4.26 32.21
C ALA A 21 36.13 3.51 31.79
N ALA A 22 36.28 2.51 30.92
CA ALA A 22 35.24 1.52 30.69
C ALA A 22 35.07 0.68 31.96
N GLY A 23 33.97 0.91 32.69
CA GLY A 23 33.49 -0.02 33.70
C GLY A 23 33.00 -1.29 33.01
N GLY A 24 33.70 -2.40 33.25
CA GLY A 24 33.27 -3.70 32.76
C GLY A 24 31.92 -4.10 33.37
N CYS A 25 30.96 -4.44 32.52
CA CYS A 25 29.81 -5.23 32.94
C CYS A 25 30.32 -6.60 33.39
N ALA A 26 29.92 -6.97 34.60
CA ALA A 26 30.13 -8.28 35.17
C ALA A 26 29.57 -9.35 34.22
N THR A 27 30.41 -10.31 33.85
CA THR A 27 29.97 -11.59 33.33
C THR A 27 29.01 -12.20 34.35
N ALA A 28 27.76 -12.42 33.94
CA ALA A 28 26.87 -13.31 34.67
C ALA A 28 27.56 -14.68 34.76
N THR A 29 27.91 -15.06 35.99
CA THR A 29 28.32 -16.42 36.32
C THR A 29 27.16 -17.35 36.00
N VAL A 30 27.43 -18.28 35.08
CA VAL A 30 26.65 -19.52 34.95
C VAL A 30 26.71 -20.19 36.31
N VAL A 31 25.57 -20.29 36.98
CA VAL A 31 25.42 -21.20 38.11
C VAL A 31 25.35 -22.59 37.49
N GLU A 32 26.44 -23.33 37.61
CA GLU A 32 26.43 -24.79 37.47
C GLU A 32 25.57 -25.33 38.62
N ASP A 33 24.35 -25.76 38.29
CA ASP A 33 23.54 -26.59 39.17
C ASP A 33 23.92 -28.04 38.87
N GLU A 34 24.80 -28.58 39.72
CA GLU A 34 25.10 -30.00 39.75
C GLU A 34 23.99 -30.75 40.50
N ASP A 35 23.56 -31.84 39.86
CA ASP A 35 23.14 -33.10 40.48
C ASP A 35 21.66 -33.30 40.85
N ALA A 36 20.98 -34.11 40.05
CA ALA A 36 20.40 -35.38 40.51
C ALA A 36 19.89 -36.18 39.31
N GLY A 37 20.56 -37.30 39.02
CA GLY A 37 20.30 -38.14 37.86
C GLY A 37 18.97 -38.89 37.87
N THR A 38 18.61 -39.43 36.70
CA THR A 38 17.94 -40.74 36.60
C THR A 38 18.33 -41.37 35.26
N ALA A 39 18.88 -42.56 35.34
CA ALA A 39 19.36 -43.37 34.22
C ALA A 39 18.22 -43.94 33.37
N THR A 40 18.38 -43.97 32.05
CA THR A 40 17.87 -45.10 31.24
C THR A 40 18.65 -45.26 29.92
N THR A 41 19.45 -46.33 29.89
CA THR A 41 19.79 -47.26 28.80
C THR A 41 19.97 -46.75 27.36
N VAL A 42 21.22 -46.92 26.91
CA VAL A 42 21.71 -47.02 25.54
C VAL A 42 21.14 -48.27 24.85
N VAL A 43 20.63 -48.12 23.62
CA VAL A 43 20.56 -49.22 22.65
C VAL A 43 21.23 -48.74 21.37
N ASP A 44 22.42 -49.29 21.17
CA ASP A 44 23.17 -49.38 19.92
C ASP A 44 22.44 -50.34 18.97
N SER A 45 22.35 -49.99 17.69
CA SER A 45 21.99 -50.92 16.63
C SER A 45 22.66 -50.48 15.33
N SER A 46 23.79 -51.13 15.11
CA SER A 46 24.54 -51.23 13.87
C SER A 46 23.77 -52.03 12.80
N VAL A 47 23.85 -51.50 11.57
CA VAL A 47 23.85 -52.09 10.19
C VAL A 47 23.39 -53.55 9.98
N PRO A 48 22.80 -53.89 8.81
CA PRO A 48 23.66 -54.22 7.66
C PRO A 48 23.20 -53.72 6.28
N ASP A 49 24.20 -53.33 5.49
CA ASP A 49 24.22 -53.29 4.03
C ASP A 49 23.76 -54.62 3.43
N THR A 50 23.02 -54.56 2.30
CA THR A 50 23.08 -55.60 1.27
C THR A 50 22.54 -55.11 -0.09
N ASN A 51 23.44 -55.12 -1.08
CA ASN A 51 23.23 -55.49 -2.50
C ASN A 51 22.59 -54.51 -3.53
N LYS A 52 23.48 -53.77 -4.23
CA LYS A 52 23.77 -53.75 -5.71
C LYS A 52 22.84 -54.62 -6.62
N PRO A 53 22.41 -54.19 -7.85
CA PRO A 53 23.23 -53.69 -8.99
C PRO A 53 22.70 -52.46 -9.75
N THR A 54 23.53 -51.50 -10.16
CA THR A 54 24.37 -51.44 -11.38
C THR A 54 23.66 -51.84 -12.68
N VAL A 55 23.10 -50.85 -13.38
CA VAL A 55 23.05 -50.83 -14.84
C VAL A 55 23.56 -49.46 -15.29
N ASP A 56 24.73 -49.50 -15.90
CA ASP A 56 25.29 -48.44 -16.74
C ASP A 56 24.89 -48.76 -18.18
N SER A 57 24.31 -47.79 -18.89
CA SER A 57 24.48 -47.72 -20.34
C SER A 57 24.05 -46.34 -20.85
N SER A 58 25.08 -45.54 -21.15
CA SER A 58 25.04 -44.39 -22.05
C SER A 58 24.42 -44.72 -23.42
N THR A 59 23.69 -43.75 -24.01
CA THR A 59 23.90 -43.23 -25.37
C THR A 59 23.13 -41.93 -25.59
N THR A 60 23.80 -41.00 -26.26
CA THR A 60 23.48 -39.64 -26.73
C THR A 60 22.26 -39.51 -27.67
N PRO A 61 21.84 -38.28 -28.04
CA PRO A 61 20.47 -37.92 -28.38
C PRO A 61 20.19 -38.08 -29.88
N ASP A 62 18.93 -38.41 -30.21
CA ASP A 62 18.49 -38.40 -31.60
C ASP A 62 17.27 -37.50 -31.81
N THR A 63 17.36 -36.80 -32.93
CA THR A 63 16.55 -35.66 -33.34
C THR A 63 15.38 -36.16 -34.16
N ALA A 64 14.14 -35.80 -33.79
CA ALA A 64 13.02 -35.89 -34.72
C ALA A 64 12.02 -34.73 -34.47
N PRO A 65 11.71 -33.92 -35.48
CA PRO A 65 10.68 -32.88 -35.38
C PRO A 65 9.27 -33.51 -35.41
N PRO A 66 8.30 -33.00 -34.63
CA PRO A 66 6.93 -33.49 -34.75
C PRO A 66 6.32 -33.07 -36.09
N ALA A 67 5.68 -34.05 -36.71
CA ALA A 67 5.01 -33.98 -37.99
C ALA A 67 3.91 -32.92 -38.01
N LYS A 68 3.83 -32.21 -39.15
CA LYS A 68 2.64 -31.48 -39.59
C LYS A 68 1.51 -32.47 -39.81
N ASP A 69 0.49 -32.43 -38.96
CA ASP A 69 -0.79 -33.02 -39.30
C ASP A 69 -1.71 -31.93 -39.87
N SER A 70 -2.14 -32.18 -41.11
CA SER A 70 -2.96 -31.28 -41.91
C SER A 70 -4.40 -31.74 -41.75
N ALA A 71 -5.20 -31.02 -40.97
CA ALA A 71 -6.64 -31.22 -40.94
C ALA A 71 -7.29 -30.57 -42.20
N PRO A 72 -8.21 -31.26 -42.89
CA PRO A 72 -8.95 -30.70 -44.02
C PRO A 72 -9.95 -29.62 -43.55
N PRO A 73 -10.29 -28.65 -44.42
CA PRO A 73 -11.23 -27.58 -44.08
C PRO A 73 -12.67 -28.10 -44.03
N ASP A 74 -13.30 -27.99 -42.84
CA ASP A 74 -14.74 -28.16 -42.68
C ASP A 74 -15.49 -27.03 -43.40
N THR A 75 -16.11 -27.38 -44.53
CA THR A 75 -17.15 -26.60 -45.19
C THR A 75 -18.44 -26.66 -44.37
N ALA A 76 -18.68 -25.64 -43.54
CA ALA A 76 -20.01 -25.38 -42.99
C ALA A 76 -20.93 -24.80 -44.08
N PRO A 77 -22.19 -25.25 -44.20
CA PRO A 77 -23.17 -24.65 -45.09
C PRO A 77 -23.58 -23.25 -44.61
N PRO A 78 -23.98 -22.34 -45.52
CA PRO A 78 -24.42 -21.00 -45.15
C PRO A 78 -25.73 -21.05 -44.36
N ASP A 79 -25.70 -20.49 -43.14
CA ASP A 79 -26.86 -20.22 -42.32
C ASP A 79 -27.89 -19.42 -43.12
N THR A 80 -29.01 -20.07 -43.38
CA THR A 80 -30.18 -19.44 -43.99
C THR A 80 -30.91 -18.73 -42.86
N ALA A 81 -30.85 -17.39 -42.85
CA ALA A 81 -31.61 -16.59 -41.90
C ALA A 81 -33.11 -16.93 -42.00
N PRO A 82 -33.82 -17.14 -40.88
CA PRO A 82 -35.27 -17.25 -40.92
C PRO A 82 -35.89 -15.91 -41.33
N PRO A 83 -37.05 -15.92 -42.01
CA PRO A 83 -37.74 -14.70 -42.42
C PRO A 83 -38.09 -13.87 -41.18
N VAL A 84 -37.78 -12.58 -41.27
CA VAL A 84 -38.11 -11.56 -40.28
C VAL A 84 -39.62 -11.33 -40.34
N ASP A 85 -40.38 -12.02 -39.49
CA ASP A 85 -41.77 -11.70 -39.24
C ASP A 85 -41.84 -10.36 -38.50
N ALA A 86 -42.39 -9.36 -39.18
CA ALA A 86 -42.68 -8.05 -38.63
C ALA A 86 -43.86 -8.14 -37.64
N ALA A 87 -43.57 -8.51 -36.39
CA ALA A 87 -44.44 -8.18 -35.28
C ALA A 87 -44.19 -6.71 -34.87
N PRO A 88 -45.23 -5.91 -34.56
CA PRO A 88 -45.05 -4.57 -34.02
C PRO A 88 -44.42 -4.66 -32.63
N ASP A 89 -43.14 -4.31 -32.55
CA ASP A 89 -42.36 -4.19 -31.32
C ASP A 89 -42.96 -3.07 -30.44
N THR A 90 -43.74 -3.45 -29.42
CA THR A 90 -44.07 -2.58 -28.28
C THR A 90 -43.02 -2.71 -27.17
N ALA A 91 -41.82 -3.24 -27.47
CA ALA A 91 -40.72 -3.28 -26.54
C ALA A 91 -40.27 -1.83 -26.23
N THR A 92 -40.52 -1.38 -25.01
CA THR A 92 -39.98 -0.14 -24.46
C THR A 92 -38.45 -0.20 -24.61
N LEU A 93 -37.91 0.54 -25.57
CA LEU A 93 -36.47 0.58 -25.80
C LEU A 93 -35.83 1.04 -24.50
N ALA A 94 -34.94 0.21 -23.95
CA ALA A 94 -34.14 0.62 -22.81
C ALA A 94 -33.33 1.87 -23.21
N PRO A 95 -33.16 2.85 -22.30
CA PRO A 95 -32.30 4.01 -22.55
C PRO A 95 -30.91 3.57 -22.99
N ARG A 96 -30.26 4.37 -23.83
CA ARG A 96 -28.87 4.10 -24.18
C ARG A 96 -27.98 4.33 -22.94
N PRO A 97 -26.87 3.59 -22.79
CA PRO A 97 -25.92 3.85 -21.70
C PRO A 97 -25.51 5.33 -21.66
N GLY A 98 -25.75 6.00 -20.53
CA GLY A 98 -25.44 7.43 -20.33
C GLY A 98 -26.61 8.41 -20.46
N GLU A 99 -27.80 7.97 -20.86
CA GLU A 99 -28.99 8.83 -20.86
C GLU A 99 -29.65 8.86 -19.47
N THR A 100 -29.63 10.03 -18.83
CA THR A 100 -30.20 10.25 -17.47
C THR A 100 -31.68 10.62 -17.50
N VAL A 101 -32.26 10.78 -18.69
CA VAL A 101 -33.68 11.04 -18.91
C VAL A 101 -34.12 10.10 -20.02
N ASP A 102 -35.25 9.43 -19.84
CA ASP A 102 -35.83 8.57 -20.87
C ASP A 102 -36.06 9.39 -22.15
N PRO A 103 -35.30 9.13 -23.24
CA PRO A 103 -35.38 9.94 -24.47
C PRO A 103 -36.73 9.78 -25.17
N LEU A 104 -37.51 8.75 -24.83
CA LEU A 104 -38.84 8.50 -25.36
C LEU A 104 -39.95 9.11 -24.50
N ALA A 105 -39.63 9.61 -23.30
CA ALA A 105 -40.63 10.29 -22.49
C ALA A 105 -41.01 11.64 -23.11
N PRO A 106 -42.31 11.97 -23.23
CA PRO A 106 -42.76 13.24 -23.79
C PRO A 106 -42.24 14.41 -22.95
N LYS A 107 -41.85 15.48 -23.62
CA LYS A 107 -41.39 16.73 -23.00
C LYS A 107 -42.60 17.57 -22.58
N PRO A 108 -42.44 18.48 -21.61
CA PRO A 108 -43.48 19.46 -21.30
C PRO A 108 -43.92 20.22 -22.57
N GLY A 109 -45.22 20.29 -22.78
CA GLY A 109 -45.85 20.86 -23.98
C GLY A 109 -46.09 19.86 -25.12
N ASP A 110 -45.49 18.68 -25.11
CA ASP A 110 -45.80 17.62 -26.08
C ASP A 110 -47.24 17.11 -25.87
N PRO A 111 -47.90 16.58 -26.91
CA PRO A 111 -49.18 15.90 -26.73
C PRO A 111 -49.09 14.76 -25.72
N CYS A 112 -50.11 14.61 -24.86
CA CYS A 112 -50.14 13.48 -23.93
C CYS A 112 -50.13 12.15 -24.70
N PRO A 113 -49.46 11.10 -24.18
CA PRO A 113 -49.45 9.78 -24.81
C PRO A 113 -50.87 9.25 -25.08
N ALA A 114 -51.01 8.41 -26.12
CA ALA A 114 -52.29 7.81 -26.46
C ALA A 114 -52.87 7.03 -25.26
N GLY A 115 -54.16 7.22 -24.97
CA GLY A 115 -54.85 6.59 -23.85
C GLY A 115 -54.75 7.34 -22.51
N VAL A 116 -53.92 8.38 -22.41
CA VAL A 116 -53.81 9.22 -21.21
C VAL A 116 -54.92 10.28 -21.20
N ASN A 117 -55.63 10.38 -20.08
CA ASN A 117 -56.70 11.35 -19.85
C ASN A 117 -56.20 12.60 -19.15
N LEU A 118 -57.04 13.64 -19.17
CA LEU A 118 -56.75 14.86 -18.41
C LEU A 118 -56.63 14.52 -16.93
N ASN A 119 -55.61 15.08 -16.28
CA ASN A 119 -55.18 14.85 -14.91
C ASN A 119 -54.58 13.47 -14.62
N ASP A 120 -54.37 12.62 -15.63
CA ASP A 120 -53.59 11.40 -15.44
C ASP A 120 -52.11 11.74 -15.23
N ILE A 121 -51.43 10.93 -14.42
CA ILE A 121 -50.01 11.09 -14.10
C ILE A 121 -49.17 10.45 -15.20
N ILE A 122 -48.21 11.21 -15.71
CA ILE A 122 -47.17 10.76 -16.62
C ILE A 122 -45.87 10.66 -15.84
N ASP A 123 -45.34 9.45 -15.72
CA ASP A 123 -44.07 9.18 -15.05
C ASP A 123 -42.94 9.10 -16.07
N ARG A 124 -41.80 9.71 -15.78
CA ARG A 124 -40.55 9.51 -16.52
C ARG A 124 -39.37 9.29 -15.58
N ARG A 125 -38.35 8.59 -16.06
CA ARG A 125 -37.09 8.43 -15.34
C ARG A 125 -36.29 9.73 -15.30
N CYS A 126 -35.54 9.91 -14.22
CA CYS A 126 -34.59 11.01 -14.03
C CYS A 126 -33.37 10.52 -13.24
N GLY A 127 -32.20 11.06 -13.56
CA GLY A 127 -30.97 10.70 -12.87
C GLY A 127 -30.58 9.23 -13.11
N LYS A 128 -30.06 8.56 -12.09
CA LYS A 128 -29.72 7.14 -12.12
C LYS A 128 -30.97 6.27 -11.92
N CYS A 129 -31.83 6.65 -10.97
CA CYS A 129 -32.90 5.79 -10.44
C CYS A 129 -34.18 6.51 -10.09
N GLY A 130 -34.13 7.84 -10.09
CA GLY A 130 -35.29 8.63 -9.74
C GLY A 130 -36.37 8.58 -10.81
N ASN A 131 -37.56 9.01 -10.40
CA ASN A 131 -38.66 9.31 -11.30
C ASN A 131 -39.16 10.73 -11.07
N GLN A 132 -39.55 11.37 -12.16
CA GLN A 132 -40.32 12.60 -12.15
C GLN A 132 -41.75 12.29 -12.59
N LYS A 133 -42.69 13.04 -12.02
CA LYS A 133 -44.10 12.98 -12.39
C LYS A 133 -44.51 14.29 -13.05
N ALA A 134 -45.34 14.21 -14.09
CA ALA A 134 -46.07 15.33 -14.70
C ALA A 134 -47.55 14.95 -14.77
N LEU A 135 -48.41 15.94 -15.02
CA LEU A 135 -49.83 15.70 -15.30
C LEU A 135 -50.10 15.93 -16.78
N CYS A 136 -51.06 15.19 -17.33
CA CYS A 136 -51.65 15.54 -18.61
C CYS A 136 -52.70 16.65 -18.41
N ILE A 137 -52.46 17.84 -18.93
CA ILE A 137 -53.32 19.02 -18.72
C ILE A 137 -53.98 19.49 -20.02
N ALA A 138 -54.99 20.34 -19.89
CA ALA A 138 -55.65 20.96 -21.04
C ALA A 138 -54.76 22.09 -21.59
N GLY A 139 -54.28 21.91 -22.82
CA GLY A 139 -53.55 22.89 -23.60
C GLY A 139 -54.47 23.83 -24.39
N ALA A 140 -53.85 24.71 -25.17
CA ALA A 140 -54.56 25.63 -26.04
C ALA A 140 -55.46 24.87 -27.04
N GLY A 141 -56.68 25.37 -27.23
CA GLY A 141 -57.65 24.76 -28.15
C GLY A 141 -58.22 23.41 -27.69
N GLY A 142 -58.10 23.05 -26.40
CA GLY A 142 -58.65 21.81 -25.84
C GLY A 142 -57.82 20.57 -26.13
N THR A 143 -56.60 20.73 -26.64
CA THR A 143 -55.63 19.63 -26.80
C THR A 143 -55.13 19.16 -25.43
N LYS A 144 -54.71 17.89 -25.33
CA LYS A 144 -54.11 17.34 -24.11
C LYS A 144 -52.60 17.43 -24.21
N VAL A 145 -51.93 18.13 -23.29
CA VAL A 145 -50.47 18.32 -23.30
C VAL A 145 -49.84 17.94 -21.97
N VAL A 146 -48.58 17.52 -22.01
CA VAL A 146 -47.80 17.16 -20.81
C VAL A 146 -47.39 18.43 -20.07
N ASP A 147 -47.67 18.52 -18.77
CA ASP A 147 -47.24 19.63 -17.92
C ASP A 147 -45.73 19.55 -17.59
N ALA A 148 -45.21 20.55 -16.89
CA ALA A 148 -43.86 20.50 -16.34
C ALA A 148 -43.70 19.31 -15.38
N TYR A 149 -42.60 18.58 -15.55
CA TYR A 149 -42.22 17.52 -14.62
C TYR A 149 -41.73 18.10 -13.29
N GLY A 150 -42.16 17.48 -12.19
CA GLY A 150 -41.73 17.85 -10.84
C GLY A 150 -40.27 17.48 -10.52
N ALA A 151 -39.88 17.62 -9.26
CA ALA A 151 -38.56 17.21 -8.79
C ALA A 151 -38.32 15.71 -9.00
N CYS A 152 -37.06 15.34 -9.23
CA CYS A 152 -36.65 13.95 -9.31
C CYS A 152 -36.77 13.31 -7.91
N THR A 153 -37.62 12.30 -7.77
CA THR A 153 -37.85 11.59 -6.50
C THR A 153 -37.27 10.18 -6.56
N GLY A 154 -36.74 9.67 -5.45
CA GLY A 154 -36.18 8.32 -5.39
C GLY A 154 -34.79 8.17 -6.05
N GLU A 155 -34.11 9.29 -6.33
CA GLU A 155 -32.77 9.25 -6.89
C GLU A 155 -31.77 8.63 -5.89
N LYS A 156 -30.99 7.66 -6.36
CA LYS A 156 -29.90 7.09 -5.57
C LYS A 156 -28.61 7.88 -5.82
N THR A 157 -28.13 8.57 -4.79
CA THR A 157 -26.91 9.39 -4.83
C THR A 157 -25.66 8.65 -4.36
N ALA A 158 -25.79 7.40 -3.89
CA ALA A 158 -24.65 6.60 -3.47
C ALA A 158 -23.67 6.41 -4.63
N ALA A 159 -22.37 6.37 -4.31
CA ALA A 159 -21.31 6.12 -5.29
C ALA A 159 -21.55 4.81 -6.06
N ASP A 160 -22.20 3.83 -5.41
CA ASP A 160 -22.50 2.51 -5.96
C ASP A 160 -23.80 2.41 -6.76
N ALA A 161 -24.58 3.51 -6.87
CA ALA A 161 -25.77 3.51 -7.70
C ALA A 161 -25.42 3.48 -9.19
N CYS A 162 -26.16 2.71 -9.97
CA CYS A 162 -25.92 2.48 -11.39
C CYS A 162 -27.18 2.74 -12.22
N LEU A 163 -27.01 2.91 -13.54
CA LEU A 163 -28.14 3.02 -14.45
C LEU A 163 -28.76 1.63 -14.68
N PRO A 164 -30.08 1.43 -14.54
CA PRO A 164 -30.67 0.13 -14.75
C PRO A 164 -30.28 -0.52 -16.07
N ARG A 165 -29.86 -1.79 -16.02
CA ARG A 165 -29.31 -2.60 -17.13
C ARG A 165 -27.93 -2.15 -17.65
N GLU A 166 -27.28 -1.19 -17.00
CA GLU A 166 -25.87 -0.90 -17.22
C GLU A 166 -25.04 -2.14 -16.91
N ARG A 167 -24.10 -2.44 -17.80
CA ARG A 167 -23.15 -3.54 -17.63
C ARG A 167 -21.76 -2.96 -17.62
N VAL A 168 -21.03 -3.19 -16.53
CA VAL A 168 -19.62 -2.78 -16.41
C VAL A 168 -18.73 -3.98 -16.12
N LEU A 169 -17.48 -3.88 -16.54
CA LEU A 169 -16.45 -4.84 -16.16
C LEU A 169 -15.66 -4.26 -14.99
N ALA A 170 -15.58 -4.98 -13.88
CA ALA A 170 -14.84 -4.59 -12.70
C ALA A 170 -13.72 -5.59 -12.41
N ASP A 171 -12.64 -5.10 -11.80
CA ASP A 171 -11.59 -5.95 -11.24
C ASP A 171 -12.13 -6.78 -10.07
N CYS A 172 -11.68 -8.01 -9.97
CA CYS A 172 -12.00 -8.91 -8.86
C CYS A 172 -10.88 -9.91 -8.61
N GLY A 173 -10.66 -10.28 -7.35
CA GLY A 173 -9.62 -11.23 -6.98
C GLY A 173 -8.23 -10.85 -7.51
N VAL A 174 -7.46 -11.85 -7.92
CA VAL A 174 -6.07 -11.71 -8.41
C VAL A 174 -6.07 -11.62 -9.95
N CYS A 175 -6.10 -10.38 -10.48
CA CYS A 175 -6.26 -10.04 -11.91
C CYS A 175 -7.54 -10.59 -12.58
N GLY A 176 -8.51 -11.04 -11.80
CA GLY A 176 -9.78 -11.46 -12.36
C GLY A 176 -10.62 -10.27 -12.82
N LYS A 177 -11.58 -10.57 -13.69
CA LYS A 177 -12.63 -9.64 -14.11
C LYS A 177 -13.99 -10.24 -13.81
N GLN A 178 -14.88 -9.42 -13.27
CA GLN A 178 -16.28 -9.77 -13.09
C GLN A 178 -17.14 -8.77 -13.84
N THR A 179 -18.20 -9.29 -14.46
CA THR A 179 -19.26 -8.45 -14.99
C THR A 179 -20.15 -8.03 -13.83
N ARG A 180 -20.41 -6.73 -13.70
CA ARG A 180 -21.41 -6.20 -12.78
C ARG A 180 -22.58 -5.69 -13.62
N ASP A 181 -23.75 -6.26 -13.39
CA ASP A 181 -24.98 -5.90 -14.07
C ASP A 181 -25.85 -5.07 -13.13
N CYS A 182 -26.24 -3.89 -13.56
CA CYS A 182 -27.13 -3.04 -12.80
C CYS A 182 -28.56 -3.56 -12.91
N ASP A 183 -29.17 -3.92 -11.79
CA ASP A 183 -30.56 -4.35 -11.78
C ASP A 183 -31.54 -3.17 -11.91
N LEU A 184 -32.84 -3.47 -11.95
CA LEU A 184 -33.89 -2.44 -12.00
C LEU A 184 -34.04 -1.65 -10.69
N SER A 185 -33.44 -2.11 -9.60
CA SER A 185 -33.34 -1.38 -8.34
C SER A 185 -32.14 -0.43 -8.30
N CYS A 186 -31.37 -0.37 -9.39
CA CYS A 186 -30.11 0.35 -9.50
C CYS A 186 -29.02 -0.07 -8.52
N ALA A 187 -28.97 -1.35 -8.20
CA ALA A 187 -27.85 -1.95 -7.52
C ALA A 187 -27.06 -2.80 -8.52
N TYR A 188 -25.73 -2.74 -8.44
CA TYR A 188 -24.91 -3.69 -9.19
C TYR A 188 -25.05 -5.07 -8.56
N VAL A 189 -25.46 -6.03 -9.38
CA VAL A 189 -25.38 -7.46 -9.09
C VAL A 189 -24.05 -7.95 -9.64
N GLU A 190 -23.22 -8.52 -8.78
CA GLU A 190 -21.89 -8.99 -9.15
C GLU A 190 -21.96 -10.40 -9.73
N GLY A 191 -21.43 -10.57 -10.93
CA GLY A 191 -21.24 -11.89 -11.54
C GLY A 191 -20.06 -12.64 -10.95
N ALA A 192 -19.84 -13.86 -11.44
CA ALA A 192 -18.67 -14.64 -11.05
C ALA A 192 -17.38 -13.94 -11.50
N CYS A 193 -16.37 -13.97 -10.64
CA CYS A 193 -15.04 -13.51 -11.00
C CYS A 193 -14.36 -14.54 -11.90
N THR A 194 -14.01 -14.12 -13.12
CA THR A 194 -13.36 -14.96 -14.13
C THR A 194 -11.93 -14.51 -14.38
N GLY A 195 -11.07 -15.40 -14.87
CA GLY A 195 -9.68 -15.05 -15.23
C GLY A 195 -8.75 -14.80 -14.04
N GLN A 196 -9.11 -15.23 -12.83
CA GLN A 196 -8.19 -15.19 -11.69
C GLN A 196 -7.00 -16.11 -11.93
N VAL A 197 -5.82 -15.72 -11.44
CA VAL A 197 -4.62 -16.55 -11.48
C VAL A 197 -4.46 -17.30 -10.15
N PRO A 198 -4.67 -18.64 -10.10
CA PRO A 198 -4.48 -19.41 -8.88
C PRO A 198 -3.03 -19.30 -8.37
N GLY A 199 -2.85 -18.93 -7.09
CA GLY A 199 -1.52 -18.71 -6.52
C GLY A 199 -0.76 -17.50 -7.09
N GLY A 200 -1.45 -16.65 -7.87
CA GLY A 200 -0.93 -15.39 -8.36
C GLY A 200 -0.69 -14.37 -7.23
N CYS A 201 -0.47 -13.14 -7.62
CA CYS A 201 -0.22 -12.01 -6.73
C CYS A 201 -0.79 -10.73 -7.34
N THR A 202 -0.93 -9.66 -6.55
CA THR A 202 -1.50 -8.41 -7.03
C THR A 202 -0.67 -7.87 -8.19
N ALA A 203 -1.33 -7.32 -9.22
CA ALA A 203 -0.64 -6.80 -10.39
C ALA A 203 0.41 -5.75 -9.97
N ASN A 204 1.66 -5.92 -10.42
CA ASN A 204 2.81 -5.07 -10.08
C ASN A 204 3.19 -5.07 -8.59
N GLU A 205 2.69 -6.02 -7.79
CA GLU A 205 3.13 -6.21 -6.41
C GLU A 205 4.61 -6.55 -6.36
N GLU A 206 5.33 -5.91 -5.45
CA GLU A 206 6.73 -6.22 -5.18
C GLU A 206 6.83 -6.97 -3.86
N THR A 207 7.50 -8.11 -3.89
CA THR A 207 7.82 -8.91 -2.70
C THR A 207 9.33 -9.05 -2.57
N PHE A 208 9.81 -9.16 -1.35
CA PHE A 208 11.23 -9.32 -1.06
C PHE A 208 11.45 -10.64 -0.32
N ILE A 209 12.20 -11.54 -0.93
CA ILE A 209 12.52 -12.85 -0.38
C ILE A 209 13.77 -12.71 0.50
N GLU A 210 13.61 -13.00 1.78
CA GLU A 210 14.65 -12.92 2.81
C GLU A 210 15.25 -14.30 3.10
N GLY A 211 16.43 -14.36 3.74
CA GLY A 211 17.05 -15.61 4.20
C GLY A 211 17.63 -16.52 3.11
N VAL A 212 17.46 -16.16 1.84
CA VAL A 212 17.99 -16.91 0.68
C VAL A 212 19.29 -16.36 0.12
N CYS A 213 19.75 -15.21 0.63
CA CYS A 213 20.95 -14.52 0.15
C CYS A 213 22.17 -14.80 1.04
N PRO A 214 23.39 -14.93 0.48
CA PRO A 214 24.60 -15.21 1.26
C PRO A 214 24.96 -14.10 2.27
N ASN A 215 24.70 -12.84 1.92
CA ASN A 215 24.98 -11.71 2.80
C ASN A 215 23.76 -11.43 3.70
N PRO A 216 23.95 -11.26 5.01
CA PRO A 216 22.89 -10.81 5.91
C PRO A 216 22.32 -9.46 5.48
N GLY A 217 21.01 -9.38 5.29
CA GLY A 217 20.29 -8.15 4.91
C GLY A 217 20.06 -7.96 3.40
N ASP A 218 20.74 -8.74 2.56
CA ASP A 218 20.41 -8.82 1.13
C ASP A 218 19.13 -9.62 0.92
N VAL A 219 18.37 -9.24 -0.11
CA VAL A 219 17.08 -9.85 -0.46
C VAL A 219 17.01 -10.10 -1.96
N ARG A 220 16.10 -10.98 -2.38
CA ARG A 220 15.71 -11.08 -3.78
C ARG A 220 14.38 -10.36 -3.98
N ARG A 221 14.38 -9.33 -4.81
CA ARG A 221 13.14 -8.66 -5.24
C ARG A 221 12.41 -9.57 -6.22
N GLN A 222 11.11 -9.71 -6.07
CA GLN A 222 10.25 -10.44 -6.99
C GLN A 222 9.03 -9.59 -7.30
N VAL A 223 8.86 -9.23 -8.57
CA VAL A 223 7.77 -8.38 -9.04
C VAL A 223 6.71 -9.22 -9.74
N CYS A 224 5.46 -8.96 -9.42
CA CYS A 224 4.32 -9.56 -10.08
C CYS A 224 4.05 -8.85 -11.40
N SER A 225 3.91 -9.62 -12.48
CA SER A 225 3.55 -9.04 -13.78
C SER A 225 2.17 -8.36 -13.72
N PRO A 226 1.84 -7.48 -14.68
CA PRO A 226 0.48 -6.95 -14.85
C PRO A 226 -0.59 -8.04 -15.04
N MET A 227 -0.18 -9.26 -15.38
CA MET A 227 -1.03 -10.44 -15.49
C MET A 227 -1.11 -11.25 -14.19
N CYS A 228 -0.68 -10.69 -13.05
CA CYS A 228 -0.70 -11.31 -11.72
C CYS A 228 0.09 -12.63 -11.59
N VAL A 229 1.02 -12.88 -12.51
CA VAL A 229 1.97 -13.99 -12.40
C VAL A 229 3.23 -13.49 -11.69
N LYS A 230 3.66 -14.20 -10.64
CA LYS A 230 4.93 -13.92 -9.94
C LYS A 230 6.10 -14.01 -10.92
N GLY A 231 6.87 -12.94 -11.05
CA GLY A 231 8.09 -12.95 -11.86
C GLY A 231 9.18 -13.83 -11.27
N THR A 232 10.28 -14.01 -11.99
CA THR A 232 11.48 -14.67 -11.43
C THR A 232 12.10 -13.76 -10.36
N PRO A 233 12.48 -14.28 -9.18
CA PRO A 233 13.23 -13.50 -8.20
C PRO A 233 14.53 -12.97 -8.80
N GLU A 234 14.79 -11.68 -8.61
CA GLU A 234 16.01 -11.01 -9.04
C GLU A 234 17.24 -11.55 -8.28
N ALA A 235 18.43 -11.14 -8.72
CA ALA A 235 19.67 -11.43 -8.00
C ALA A 235 19.61 -10.86 -6.57
N CYS A 236 20.37 -11.48 -5.66
CA CYS A 236 20.54 -10.92 -4.32
C CYS A 236 21.15 -9.53 -4.39
N ALA A 237 20.48 -8.58 -3.75
CA ALA A 237 20.93 -7.21 -3.63
C ALA A 237 20.51 -6.66 -2.25
N PRO A 238 21.17 -5.59 -1.77
CA PRO A 238 20.71 -4.90 -0.59
C PRO A 238 19.25 -4.51 -0.76
N ARG A 239 18.43 -4.73 0.29
CA ARG A 239 17.01 -4.32 0.25
C ARG A 239 16.92 -2.84 -0.13
N PRO A 240 16.18 -2.49 -1.19
CA PRO A 240 15.91 -1.10 -1.51
C PRO A 240 15.29 -0.46 -0.28
N ALA A 241 15.90 0.62 0.17
CA ALA A 241 15.36 1.33 1.28
C ALA A 241 13.98 1.90 0.90
N PRO A 242 12.96 1.78 1.76
CA PRO A 242 11.63 2.28 1.44
C PRO A 242 11.68 3.79 1.18
N ALA A 243 10.83 4.26 0.28
CA ALA A 243 10.61 5.68 0.12
C ALA A 243 10.00 6.23 1.43
N PRO A 244 10.34 7.47 1.82
CA PRO A 244 9.66 8.11 2.95
C PRO A 244 8.16 8.23 2.65
N ASP A 245 7.34 7.93 3.65
CA ASP A 245 5.87 8.02 3.58
C ASP A 245 5.38 9.46 3.58
N HIS A 246 6.14 10.33 4.25
CA HIS A 246 5.83 11.74 4.44
C HIS A 246 7.07 12.58 4.23
N THR A 247 6.87 13.82 3.77
CA THR A 247 7.92 14.84 3.70
C THR A 247 7.47 16.06 4.48
N VAL A 248 8.33 16.54 5.38
CA VAL A 248 8.11 17.73 6.21
C VAL A 248 9.24 18.71 5.98
N THR A 249 8.93 19.90 5.50
CA THR A 249 9.91 20.97 5.32
C THR A 249 10.03 21.79 6.60
N VAL A 250 11.26 21.99 7.08
CA VAL A 250 11.55 22.78 8.28
C VAL A 250 11.08 24.22 8.10
N GLY A 251 10.26 24.71 9.04
CA GLY A 251 9.71 26.07 9.06
C GLY A 251 10.73 27.16 9.43
N ALA A 252 10.23 28.36 9.72
CA ALA A 252 11.06 29.43 10.27
C ALA A 252 11.55 29.10 11.70
N MET A 253 12.59 29.80 12.17
CA MET A 253 13.14 29.60 13.53
C MET A 253 12.07 29.80 14.59
N GLY A 254 11.97 28.87 15.54
CA GLY A 254 10.97 28.86 16.62
C GLY A 254 9.54 28.49 16.17
N VAL A 255 9.29 28.32 14.87
CA VAL A 255 7.97 27.95 14.34
C VAL A 255 7.92 26.44 14.11
N GLY A 256 7.03 25.77 14.84
CA GLY A 256 6.77 24.35 14.67
C GLY A 256 5.92 24.07 13.42
N VAL A 257 6.40 23.17 12.56
CA VAL A 257 5.61 22.60 11.45
C VAL A 257 5.08 21.25 11.89
N THR A 258 3.80 20.97 11.63
CA THR A 258 3.15 19.72 12.03
C THR A 258 2.69 18.91 10.82
N GLN A 259 2.71 17.60 10.95
CA GLN A 259 2.23 16.63 9.96
C GLN A 259 1.49 15.51 10.70
N ALA A 260 0.23 15.27 10.35
CA ALA A 260 -0.48 14.10 10.84
C ALA A 260 0.11 12.83 10.19
N ILE A 261 0.43 11.85 11.03
CA ILE A 261 0.93 10.54 10.64
C ILE A 261 -0.12 9.51 11.03
N THR A 262 -0.69 8.84 10.03
CA THR A 262 -1.66 7.76 10.25
C THR A 262 -0.96 6.42 10.10
N PHE A 263 -1.08 5.59 11.13
CA PHE A 263 -0.68 4.19 11.15
C PHE A 263 -1.87 3.34 10.70
N ASP A 264 -1.70 2.63 9.60
CA ASP A 264 -2.59 1.58 9.13
C ASP A 264 -1.96 0.21 9.38
N ALA A 265 -2.79 -0.82 9.43
CA ALA A 265 -2.34 -2.21 9.55
C ALA A 265 -1.63 -2.71 8.28
N ALA A 266 -1.75 -2.00 7.15
CA ALA A 266 -1.16 -2.40 5.87
C ALA A 266 0.35 -2.10 5.80
N LYS A 267 0.84 -1.14 6.59
CA LYS A 267 2.26 -0.81 6.73
C LYS A 267 2.79 -1.22 8.10
N THR A 268 2.67 -2.52 8.38
CA THR A 268 3.38 -3.21 9.46
C THR A 268 4.66 -3.81 8.89
N LEU A 269 5.83 -3.53 9.48
CA LEU A 269 7.02 -4.32 9.17
C LEU A 269 6.83 -5.67 9.87
N THR A 270 6.87 -6.75 9.10
CA THR A 270 7.23 -8.07 9.63
C THR A 270 8.74 -8.21 9.86
N GLN A 271 9.50 -7.18 9.49
CA GLN A 271 10.94 -7.13 9.70
C GLN A 271 11.28 -6.68 11.11
N PRO A 272 12.47 -7.07 11.59
CA PRO A 272 12.80 -6.90 12.98
C PRO A 272 12.98 -5.40 13.29
N GLU A 273 12.20 -4.93 14.27
CA GLU A 273 12.03 -3.52 14.64
C GLU A 273 13.07 -3.08 15.67
N LEU A 274 13.22 -1.77 15.88
CA LEU A 274 14.03 -1.27 16.98
C LEU A 274 13.57 -1.95 18.30
N PRO A 275 14.49 -2.49 19.13
CA PRO A 275 14.19 -3.07 20.43
C PRO A 275 13.35 -2.14 21.26
N PHE A 276 12.43 -2.78 21.94
CA PHE A 276 11.95 -2.36 23.23
C PHE A 276 13.15 -2.24 24.19
N CYS A 277 13.57 -1.02 24.48
CA CYS A 277 14.55 -0.78 25.53
C CYS A 277 13.75 -0.43 26.77
N GLY A 278 13.56 -1.40 27.66
CA GLY A 278 12.87 -1.18 28.93
C GLY A 278 13.53 -0.11 29.82
N ASP A 279 14.74 0.32 29.47
CA ASP A 279 15.49 1.39 30.13
C ASP A 279 16.09 2.33 29.08
N ASP A 280 15.62 3.59 29.05
CA ASP A 280 16.09 4.67 28.17
C ASP A 280 17.32 5.38 28.82
N PRO A 281 18.41 5.68 28.08
CA PRO A 281 18.72 5.33 26.69
C PRO A 281 19.55 4.04 26.55
N ALA A 282 19.10 3.10 25.71
CA ALA A 282 19.88 1.93 25.38
C ALA A 282 21.02 2.25 24.40
N PRO A 283 22.22 1.66 24.60
CA PRO A 283 23.33 1.84 23.69
C PRO A 283 23.10 1.09 22.37
N CYS A 284 23.40 1.75 21.25
CA CYS A 284 23.47 1.12 19.93
C CYS A 284 24.68 0.15 19.86
N PRO A 285 24.62 -0.97 19.11
CA PRO A 285 23.55 -1.40 18.22
C PRO A 285 22.37 -2.03 18.99
N LEU A 286 21.20 -1.83 18.42
CA LEU A 286 19.93 -2.19 19.00
C LEU A 286 19.53 -3.65 18.61
N ALA A 287 19.19 -4.49 19.60
CA ALA A 287 18.71 -5.86 19.39
C ALA A 287 17.26 -5.86 18.88
N LEU A 288 17.00 -6.35 17.68
CA LEU A 288 15.69 -6.12 17.08
C LEU A 288 14.56 -6.99 17.67
N SER A 289 13.35 -6.43 17.75
CA SER A 289 12.12 -7.15 18.15
C SER A 289 11.52 -7.94 16.98
N SER A 290 11.00 -9.14 17.25
CA SER A 290 10.26 -9.97 16.27
C SER A 290 8.76 -9.62 16.17
N THR A 291 8.25 -8.74 17.03
CA THR A 291 6.84 -8.32 17.03
C THR A 291 6.63 -7.30 15.92
N ALA A 292 5.71 -7.57 14.99
CA ALA A 292 5.35 -6.65 13.92
C ALA A 292 4.52 -5.48 14.46
N ARG A 293 4.91 -4.25 14.13
CA ARG A 293 4.18 -3.04 14.51
C ARG A 293 4.06 -2.05 13.33
N PRO A 294 3.08 -1.13 13.39
CA PRO A 294 2.97 -0.07 12.42
C PRO A 294 4.10 0.95 12.60
N TYR A 295 4.69 1.39 11.49
CA TYR A 295 5.74 2.41 11.49
C TYR A 295 5.63 3.30 10.25
N ARG A 296 6.30 4.45 10.29
CA ARG A 296 6.39 5.39 9.16
C ARG A 296 7.79 5.97 9.06
N TYR A 297 8.18 6.31 7.84
CA TYR A 297 9.37 7.12 7.57
C TYR A 297 8.95 8.53 7.16
N VAL A 298 9.50 9.52 7.86
CA VAL A 298 9.29 10.94 7.58
C VAL A 298 10.60 11.54 7.12
N ARG A 299 10.62 12.08 5.90
CA ARG A 299 11.75 12.87 5.41
C ARG A 299 11.61 14.30 5.94
N VAL A 300 12.59 14.78 6.68
CA VAL A 300 12.62 16.17 7.16
C VAL A 300 13.64 16.94 6.36
N GLU A 301 13.18 17.97 5.64
CA GLU A 301 13.99 18.73 4.68
C GLU A 301 14.32 20.12 5.21
N ASN A 302 15.59 20.51 5.08
CA ASN A 302 16.03 21.87 5.31
C ASN A 302 16.30 22.55 3.95
N PRO A 303 15.40 23.42 3.46
CA PRO A 303 15.58 24.11 2.20
C PRO A 303 16.58 25.28 2.31
N GLY A 304 17.00 25.63 3.53
CA GLY A 304 17.89 26.75 3.78
C GLY A 304 19.33 26.47 3.35
N ALA A 305 20.06 27.51 2.97
CA ALA A 305 21.48 27.44 2.60
C ALA A 305 22.43 27.23 3.80
N ALA A 306 21.92 27.22 5.03
CA ALA A 306 22.67 26.93 6.24
C ALA A 306 22.08 25.69 6.93
N ALA A 307 22.92 24.95 7.66
CA ALA A 307 22.45 23.86 8.51
C ALA A 307 21.50 24.41 9.58
N ARG A 308 20.53 23.60 10.01
CA ARG A 308 19.56 23.95 11.04
C ARG A 308 19.55 22.90 12.13
N THR A 309 19.51 23.36 13.36
CA THR A 309 19.21 22.50 14.52
C THR A 309 17.69 22.44 14.68
N VAL A 310 17.14 21.24 14.90
CA VAL A 310 15.71 21.05 15.10
C VAL A 310 15.43 20.20 16.33
N THR A 311 14.25 20.44 16.91
CA THR A 311 13.58 19.51 17.83
C THR A 311 12.45 18.82 17.07
N ILE A 312 12.39 17.50 17.19
CA ILE A 312 11.39 16.65 16.55
C ILE A 312 10.62 15.93 17.64
N GLU A 313 9.30 16.05 17.63
CA GLU A 313 8.41 15.49 18.64
C GLU A 313 7.24 14.81 17.95
N THR A 314 6.72 13.73 18.53
CA THR A 314 5.38 13.24 18.19
C THR A 314 4.43 13.60 19.32
N THR A 315 3.21 14.02 19.01
CA THR A 315 2.18 14.33 20.00
C THR A 315 0.88 13.60 19.69
N GLY A 316 0.18 13.17 20.74
CA GLY A 316 -1.08 12.46 20.62
C GLY A 316 -1.23 11.38 21.69
N SER A 317 -2.28 10.58 21.60
CA SER A 317 -2.56 9.49 22.55
C SER A 317 -1.90 8.17 22.16
N THR A 318 -0.95 8.21 21.24
CA THR A 318 -0.31 6.99 20.71
C THR A 318 1.09 6.91 21.26
N ASP A 319 1.36 5.82 21.97
CA ASP A 319 2.70 5.47 22.40
C ASP A 319 3.58 5.21 21.16
N THR A 320 4.63 6.02 21.01
CA THR A 320 5.51 6.00 19.82
C THR A 320 6.97 6.03 20.22
N MET A 321 7.81 5.56 19.30
CA MET A 321 9.26 5.62 19.38
C MET A 321 9.81 6.29 18.11
N MET A 322 10.92 7.01 18.25
CA MET A 322 11.56 7.71 17.13
C MET A 322 13.05 7.42 17.03
N ALA A 323 13.55 7.36 15.80
CA ALA A 323 14.98 7.39 15.50
C ALA A 323 15.23 8.21 14.24
N TYR A 324 16.33 8.97 14.18
CA TYR A 324 16.69 9.68 12.95
C TYR A 324 17.97 9.14 12.30
N TYR A 325 18.06 9.35 10.99
CA TYR A 325 19.16 8.89 10.13
C TYR A 325 19.56 10.03 9.20
N LEU A 326 20.87 10.30 9.11
CA LEU A 326 21.42 11.34 8.25
C LEU A 326 21.41 10.88 6.78
N GLY A 327 21.08 11.79 5.86
CA GLY A 327 21.22 11.58 4.42
C GLY A 327 19.94 11.84 3.62
N ALA A 328 20.13 12.23 2.36
CA ALA A 328 19.06 12.47 1.39
C ALA A 328 18.72 11.17 0.62
N ALA A 329 17.88 10.34 1.24
CA ALA A 329 17.19 9.18 0.65
C ALA A 329 18.04 7.94 0.28
N PRO A 330 17.42 6.74 0.28
CA PRO A 330 16.08 6.40 0.78
C PRO A 330 16.13 6.13 2.31
N ALA A 331 15.07 5.58 2.90
CA ALA A 331 15.02 5.24 4.34
C ALA A 331 16.26 4.43 4.82
N PRO A 332 16.52 4.32 6.13
CA PRO A 332 17.58 3.44 6.60
C PRO A 332 17.36 1.99 6.14
N THR A 333 18.42 1.36 5.64
CA THR A 333 18.44 -0.09 5.41
C THR A 333 18.20 -0.82 6.74
N PRO A 334 17.78 -2.10 6.73
CA PRO A 334 17.67 -2.88 7.96
C PRO A 334 18.95 -2.85 8.82
N ALA A 335 20.12 -2.93 8.18
CA ALA A 335 21.41 -2.82 8.86
C ALA A 335 21.62 -1.43 9.50
N ALA A 336 21.27 -0.34 8.79
CA ALA A 336 21.37 1.01 9.34
C ALA A 336 20.40 1.21 10.52
N ARG A 337 19.20 0.60 10.47
CA ARG A 337 18.26 0.60 11.60
C ARG A 337 18.85 -0.07 12.82
N ILE A 338 19.42 -1.28 12.67
CA ILE A 338 20.08 -2.02 13.77
C ILE A 338 21.20 -1.19 14.40
N ALA A 339 22.00 -0.56 13.55
CA ALA A 339 23.13 0.22 13.99
C ALA A 339 22.73 1.49 14.75
N CYS A 340 21.46 1.95 14.63
CA CYS A 340 20.94 3.15 15.26
C CYS A 340 21.94 4.31 15.26
N THR A 341 22.53 4.59 14.09
CA THR A 341 23.65 5.54 13.98
C THR A 341 23.28 7.00 14.28
N GLY A 342 22.01 7.29 14.60
CA GLY A 342 21.53 8.60 15.07
C GLY A 342 21.14 8.58 16.54
N GLN A 343 20.22 9.48 16.94
CA GLN A 343 19.60 9.43 18.25
C GLN A 343 18.30 8.64 18.19
N PHE A 344 17.99 7.97 19.29
CA PHE A 344 16.75 7.29 19.58
C PHE A 344 16.05 8.01 20.74
N SER A 345 14.73 8.09 20.68
CA SER A 345 13.90 8.55 21.79
C SER A 345 12.66 7.70 21.85
N ASP A 346 12.36 7.25 23.07
CA ASP A 346 11.21 6.42 23.38
C ASP A 346 10.34 7.11 24.43
N ASP A 347 9.05 6.80 24.44
CA ASP A 347 8.13 7.24 25.48
C ASP A 347 7.58 6.08 26.28
N VAL A 348 8.38 5.57 27.21
CA VAL A 348 7.92 4.53 28.15
C VAL A 348 7.01 5.08 29.26
N THR A 349 6.81 6.41 29.38
CA THR A 349 6.18 7.04 30.55
C THR A 349 4.94 7.90 30.27
N GLY A 350 4.49 7.98 29.00
CA GLY A 350 3.35 8.79 28.57
C GLY A 350 3.68 10.27 28.25
N THR A 351 4.96 10.59 28.12
CA THR A 351 5.49 11.84 27.55
C THR A 351 5.98 11.66 26.12
N ASN A 352 5.24 12.17 25.14
CA ASN A 352 5.65 12.41 23.75
C ASN A 352 7.18 12.32 23.47
N PRO A 353 7.66 11.31 22.71
CA PRO A 353 9.09 11.15 22.46
C PRO A 353 9.63 12.39 21.72
N SER A 354 10.90 12.72 21.96
CA SER A 354 11.51 13.97 21.50
C SER A 354 12.98 13.77 21.13
N LEU A 355 13.32 14.06 19.88
CA LEU A 355 14.69 14.12 19.39
C LEU A 355 15.12 15.60 19.39
N THR A 356 16.02 15.97 20.30
CA THR A 356 16.48 17.35 20.48
C THR A 356 17.89 17.56 19.92
N GLY A 357 18.15 18.75 19.37
CA GLY A 357 19.49 19.09 18.86
C GLY A 357 19.85 18.41 17.54
N VAL A 358 18.86 17.94 16.77
CA VAL A 358 19.09 17.24 15.50
C VAL A 358 19.56 18.23 14.45
N SER A 359 20.78 18.05 13.93
CA SER A 359 21.32 18.93 12.88
C SER A 359 20.97 18.42 11.48
N ILE A 360 20.28 19.26 10.69
CA ILE A 360 19.95 18.98 9.29
C ILE A 360 20.86 19.85 8.40
N PRO A 361 21.66 19.24 7.49
CA PRO A 361 22.57 19.99 6.61
C PRO A 361 21.86 21.05 5.76
N ALA A 362 22.64 22.04 5.31
CA ALA A 362 22.18 23.02 4.32
C ALA A 362 21.69 22.34 3.04
N ALA A 363 20.52 22.76 2.53
CA ALA A 363 19.85 22.13 1.39
C ALA A 363 19.75 20.59 1.51
N GLY A 364 19.72 20.09 2.74
CA GLY A 364 19.81 18.67 3.07
C GLY A 364 18.51 18.11 3.63
N ALA A 365 18.55 16.82 3.94
CA ALA A 365 17.46 16.13 4.59
C ALA A 365 17.98 15.08 5.57
N ILE A 366 17.10 14.69 6.48
CA ILE A 366 17.22 13.49 7.32
C ILE A 366 15.97 12.62 7.11
N THR A 367 16.06 11.36 7.49
CA THR A 367 14.89 10.48 7.58
C THR A 367 14.65 10.13 9.05
N VAL A 368 13.41 10.28 9.50
CA VAL A 368 12.97 9.91 10.85
C VAL A 368 12.07 8.69 10.74
N TYR A 369 12.46 7.63 11.44
CA TYR A 369 11.59 6.49 11.73
C TYR A 369 10.66 6.86 12.88
N VAL A 370 9.37 6.61 12.72
CA VAL A 370 8.36 6.74 13.77
C VAL A 370 7.63 5.41 13.87
N GLY A 371 7.85 4.68 14.97
CA GLY A 371 7.16 3.42 15.27
C GLY A 371 6.04 3.64 16.27
N LYS A 372 4.96 2.86 16.19
CA LYS A 372 3.89 2.81 17.18
C LYS A 372 4.04 1.55 18.03
N TYR A 373 3.81 1.65 19.34
CA TYR A 373 3.78 0.46 20.19
C TYR A 373 2.56 -0.42 19.91
N ASP A 374 1.33 0.09 20.00
CA ASP A 374 0.18 -0.80 19.81
C ASP A 374 0.04 -1.28 18.36
N SER A 375 -0.31 -2.55 18.19
CA SER A 375 -0.52 -3.19 16.87
C SER A 375 -1.76 -2.70 16.10
N GLY A 376 -2.52 -1.75 16.65
CA GLY A 376 -3.73 -1.20 16.04
C GLY A 376 -3.47 0.01 15.15
N ALA A 377 -4.47 0.39 14.36
CA ALA A 377 -4.47 1.67 13.66
C ALA A 377 -4.39 2.84 14.66
N GLY A 378 -3.90 3.99 14.21
CA GLY A 378 -3.83 5.18 15.06
C GLY A 378 -3.29 6.38 14.31
N THR A 379 -3.37 7.55 14.94
CA THR A 379 -2.82 8.78 14.38
C THR A 379 -1.98 9.48 15.43
N THR A 380 -0.79 9.93 15.04
CA THR A 380 0.05 10.82 15.83
C THR A 380 0.33 12.11 15.05
N THR A 381 0.67 13.18 15.75
CA THR A 381 1.08 14.44 15.13
C THR A 381 2.59 14.56 15.23
N PHE A 382 3.27 14.51 14.10
CA PHE A 382 4.70 14.75 14.02
C PHE A 382 4.97 16.25 13.93
N ARG A 383 5.84 16.78 14.77
CA ARG A 383 6.18 18.19 14.85
C ARG A 383 7.68 18.38 14.71
N VAL A 384 8.07 19.35 13.88
CA VAL A 384 9.47 19.79 13.72
C VAL A 384 9.56 21.27 14.02
N THR A 385 10.40 21.64 14.98
CA THR A 385 10.64 23.04 15.35
C THR A 385 12.12 23.36 15.19
N ALA A 386 12.45 24.37 14.38
CA ALA A 386 13.83 24.82 14.25
C ALA A 386 14.27 25.64 15.47
N SER A 387 15.47 25.38 15.97
CA SER A 387 16.11 26.11 17.07
C SER A 387 17.46 26.67 16.62
N ASN A 388 17.89 27.73 17.30
CA ASN A 388 19.24 28.31 17.10
C ASN A 388 20.34 27.31 17.47
#